data_AF-A0A2V7GQA0-F1
#
_entry.id   AF-A0A2V7GQA0-F1
#
_cell.length_a   1.000
_cell.length_b   1.000
_cell.length_c   1.000
_cell.angle_alpha   90.00
_cell.angle_beta   90.00
_cell.angle_gamma   90.00
#
_symmetry.space_group_name_H-M   'P 1'
#
loop_
_entity.id
_entity.type
_entity.pdbx_description
1 polymer ?
#
loop_
_entity_poly.entity_id
_entity_poly.type
_entity_poly.pdbx_seq_one_letter_code
_entity_poly.pdbx_strand_id
1 'polypeptide(L)'
;TWKTPPEIAEEGKADGTQFTKAFEQLAKRLDLWRHFEAADVLAGIGRFGILLIGTRGDLKTPVTSLGRPEDVLFVQPYDEGAVRVATWVTDTGNARFGQPETYEMQFSAGSQGFPSIKRIVHASRVLHVAEHALRDRTYGRPRLKRALNLLHDLQKITASTGESYWQRVVPILQATVDPAVDITDAQRDELRDAMGDMTHDLRRQFLGQGIQLKTMGADSGPNPSQVVEMFFSLFAASTGIPKRILFGSEAGDLASSTDQANYFGMINERQEHYAEPVLVREFIDRMLAWHALPRPETGAYIVQWPTLFELTELEQADANLKRAQTAASLTPMGGDPTQLVEITDERDVWLVPKKAAPGEPDEVLPPEPVDTQ
;
A
#
# COMPACT_ATOMS: atom_id res chain seq x y z
N THR A 1 2.03 3.84 -4.51
CA THR A 1 1.04 4.37 -5.46
C THR A 1 1.28 5.84 -5.76
N TRP A 2 1.34 6.74 -4.77
CA TRP A 2 1.41 8.18 -5.01
C TRP A 2 2.83 8.79 -5.03
N LYS A 3 3.88 7.95 -5.06
CA LYS A 3 5.29 8.41 -5.03
C LYS A 3 5.59 9.37 -6.18
N THR A 4 5.11 9.04 -7.37
CA THR A 4 5.16 9.92 -8.54
C THR A 4 3.71 10.11 -9.00
N PRO A 5 3.18 11.35 -8.98
CA PRO A 5 1.81 11.60 -9.40
C PRO A 5 1.65 11.38 -10.91
N PRO A 6 0.43 11.09 -11.39
CA PRO A 6 0.17 10.94 -12.80
C PRO A 6 0.15 12.30 -13.51
N GLU A 7 0.50 12.28 -14.79
CA GLU A 7 0.32 13.40 -15.70
C GLU A 7 -1.05 13.31 -16.38
N ILE A 8 -1.70 14.46 -16.56
CA ILE A 8 -3.04 14.54 -17.16
C ILE A 8 -2.92 15.28 -18.48
N ALA A 9 -3.16 14.59 -19.58
CA ALA A 9 -3.09 15.13 -20.92
C ALA A 9 -4.43 15.01 -21.65
N GLU A 10 -4.63 15.81 -22.69
CA GLU A 10 -5.74 15.61 -23.62
C GLU A 10 -5.40 14.56 -24.66
N GLU A 11 -6.37 13.71 -25.00
CA GLU A 11 -6.15 12.65 -25.97
C GLU A 11 -5.78 13.23 -27.34
N GLY A 12 -4.63 12.83 -27.89
CA GLY A 12 -4.21 13.23 -29.23
C GLY A 12 -3.72 14.69 -29.38
N LYS A 13 -3.48 15.41 -28.27
CA LYS A 13 -2.89 16.75 -28.30
C LYS A 13 -1.58 16.83 -27.51
N ALA A 14 -0.70 17.71 -27.97
CA ALA A 14 0.52 18.07 -27.25
C ALA A 14 0.18 18.84 -25.96
N ASP A 15 1.12 18.80 -25.01
CA ASP A 15 0.97 19.40 -23.69
C ASP A 15 0.59 20.90 -23.72
N GLY A 16 -0.16 21.32 -22.71
CA GLY A 16 -0.44 22.73 -22.46
C GLY A 16 -1.75 23.27 -23.06
N THR A 17 -2.76 22.41 -23.25
CA THR A 17 -4.14 22.85 -23.52
C THR A 17 -4.70 23.69 -22.36
N GLN A 18 -5.82 24.39 -22.60
CA GLN A 18 -6.45 25.19 -21.55
C GLN A 18 -6.90 24.33 -20.35
N PHE A 19 -7.38 23.11 -20.62
CA PHE A 19 -7.75 22.14 -19.59
C PHE A 19 -6.55 21.68 -18.77
N THR A 20 -5.49 21.19 -19.42
CA THR A 20 -4.29 20.71 -18.71
C THR A 20 -3.69 21.79 -17.83
N LYS A 21 -3.53 23.02 -18.34
CA LYS A 21 -3.04 24.16 -17.55
C LYS A 21 -3.95 24.52 -16.37
N ALA A 22 -5.27 24.51 -16.57
CA ALA A 22 -6.22 24.80 -15.49
C ALA A 22 -6.19 23.72 -14.40
N PHE A 23 -6.08 22.45 -14.80
CA PHE A 23 -5.97 21.33 -13.88
C PHE A 23 -4.64 21.39 -13.10
N GLU A 24 -3.50 21.62 -13.76
CA GLU A 24 -2.20 21.75 -13.09
C GLU A 24 -2.18 22.88 -12.06
N GLN A 25 -2.77 24.04 -12.40
CA GLN A 25 -2.89 25.16 -11.47
C GLN A 25 -3.78 24.81 -10.28
N LEU A 26 -4.90 24.11 -10.51
CA LEU A 26 -5.78 23.63 -9.46
C LEU A 26 -5.08 22.61 -8.55
N ALA A 27 -4.38 21.65 -9.16
CA ALA A 27 -3.65 20.58 -8.49
C ALA A 27 -2.55 21.14 -7.58
N LYS A 28 -1.79 22.12 -8.10
CA LYS A 28 -0.75 22.81 -7.34
C LYS A 28 -1.32 23.69 -6.23
N ARG A 29 -2.41 24.42 -6.48
CA ARG A 29 -3.04 25.31 -5.49
C ARG A 29 -3.62 24.54 -4.31
N LEU A 30 -4.23 23.39 -4.56
CA LEU A 30 -4.92 22.58 -3.55
C LEU A 30 -4.06 21.45 -2.97
N ASP A 31 -2.81 21.30 -3.44
CA ASP A 31 -1.92 20.19 -3.06
C ASP A 31 -2.64 18.83 -3.23
N LEU A 32 -3.28 18.63 -4.40
CA LEU A 32 -4.23 17.53 -4.61
C LEU A 32 -3.62 16.16 -4.36
N TRP A 33 -2.39 15.94 -4.82
CA TRP A 33 -1.72 14.65 -4.72
C TRP A 33 -1.49 14.21 -3.28
N ARG A 34 -1.12 15.14 -2.40
CA ARG A 34 -1.00 14.86 -0.97
C ARG A 34 -2.35 14.47 -0.36
N HIS A 35 -3.43 15.15 -0.75
CA HIS A 35 -4.77 14.86 -0.22
C HIS A 35 -5.34 13.54 -0.78
N PHE A 36 -5.02 13.19 -2.03
CA PHE A 36 -5.37 11.89 -2.61
C PHE A 36 -4.61 10.75 -1.95
N GLU A 37 -3.30 10.93 -1.71
CA GLU A 37 -2.51 9.97 -0.96
C GLU A 37 -3.07 9.76 0.45
N ALA A 38 -3.36 10.85 1.15
CA ALA A 38 -3.95 10.77 2.48
C ALA A 38 -5.33 10.10 2.46
N ALA A 39 -6.23 10.44 1.53
CA ALA A 39 -7.52 9.77 1.39
C ALA A 39 -7.38 8.28 1.11
N ASP A 40 -6.43 7.90 0.26
CA ASP A 40 -6.12 6.51 -0.04
C ASP A 40 -5.61 5.74 1.20
N VAL A 41 -4.70 6.34 1.96
CA VAL A 41 -4.22 5.74 3.23
C VAL A 41 -5.37 5.58 4.22
N LEU A 42 -6.19 6.63 4.42
CA LEU A 42 -7.34 6.57 5.35
C LEU A 42 -8.38 5.54 4.93
N ALA A 43 -8.64 5.40 3.63
CA ALA A 43 -9.54 4.37 3.09
C ALA A 43 -9.05 2.94 3.38
N GLY A 44 -7.73 2.75 3.55
CA GLY A 44 -7.14 1.46 3.92
C GLY A 44 -7.20 1.12 5.42
N ILE A 45 -7.42 2.11 6.30
CA ILE A 45 -7.55 1.92 7.75
C ILE A 45 -8.95 1.40 8.10
N GLY A 46 -9.98 2.03 7.53
CA GLY A 46 -11.39 1.66 7.70
C GLY A 46 -11.92 0.80 6.55
N ARG A 47 -13.26 0.71 6.47
CA ARG A 47 -13.97 0.13 5.31
C ARG A 47 -14.06 1.12 4.16
N PHE A 48 -13.97 2.42 4.44
CA PHE A 48 -13.96 3.48 3.44
C PHE A 48 -13.25 4.72 4.00
N GLY A 49 -12.84 5.61 3.10
CA GLY A 49 -12.38 6.96 3.37
C GLY A 49 -13.16 7.94 2.51
N ILE A 50 -13.16 9.22 2.90
CA ILE A 50 -13.87 10.27 2.18
C ILE A 50 -12.94 11.42 1.89
N LEU A 51 -12.97 11.91 0.65
CA LEU A 51 -12.38 13.19 0.28
C LEU A 51 -13.48 14.24 0.17
N LEU A 52 -13.51 15.18 1.11
CA LEU A 52 -14.42 16.32 1.07
C LEU A 52 -13.89 17.38 0.11
N ILE A 53 -14.74 17.83 -0.80
CA ILE A 53 -14.47 18.96 -1.68
C ILE A 53 -15.24 20.17 -1.15
N GLY A 54 -14.50 21.09 -0.54
CA GLY A 54 -15.03 22.34 0.00
C GLY A 54 -15.30 23.33 -1.12
N THR A 55 -16.56 23.69 -1.32
CA THR A 55 -16.97 24.71 -2.30
C THR A 55 -17.94 25.68 -1.66
N ARG A 56 -18.15 26.86 -2.27
CA ARG A 56 -19.08 27.86 -1.74
C ARG A 56 -20.52 27.30 -1.67
N GLY A 57 -21.28 27.70 -0.64
CA GLY A 57 -22.67 27.31 -0.42
C GLY A 57 -22.91 26.35 0.74
N ASP A 58 -24.14 25.87 0.90
CA ASP A 58 -24.49 24.89 1.93
C ASP A 58 -23.95 23.50 1.56
N LEU A 59 -23.35 22.82 2.54
CA LEU A 59 -22.79 21.48 2.39
C LEU A 59 -23.88 20.42 2.20
N LYS A 60 -25.10 20.69 2.69
CA LYS A 60 -26.24 19.76 2.58
C LYS A 60 -26.81 19.67 1.17
N THR A 61 -26.60 20.70 0.34
CA THR A 61 -27.18 20.74 -1.00
C THR A 61 -26.20 20.20 -2.04
N PRO A 62 -26.71 19.58 -3.13
CA PRO A 62 -25.87 19.21 -4.25
C PRO A 62 -25.19 20.43 -4.85
N VAL A 63 -24.01 20.20 -5.45
CA VAL A 63 -23.31 21.25 -6.22
C VAL A 63 -23.90 21.27 -7.62
N THR A 64 -24.41 22.43 -8.03
CA THR A 64 -25.02 22.60 -9.35
C THR A 64 -24.00 23.08 -10.39
N SER A 65 -23.27 24.17 -10.10
CA SER A 65 -22.19 24.66 -10.95
C SER A 65 -21.26 25.58 -10.17
N LEU A 66 -19.96 25.50 -10.46
CA LEU A 66 -18.85 26.25 -9.92
C LEU A 66 -18.15 26.85 -11.15
N GLY A 67 -18.52 28.05 -11.58
CA GLY A 67 -18.11 28.58 -12.89
C GLY A 67 -16.59 28.79 -13.04
N ARG A 68 -15.80 28.62 -11.99
CA ARG A 68 -14.34 28.79 -12.00
C ARG A 68 -13.62 27.75 -11.12
N PRO A 69 -12.34 27.41 -11.41
CA PRO A 69 -11.53 26.54 -10.56
C PRO A 69 -11.35 27.09 -9.13
N GLU A 70 -11.38 28.41 -8.97
CA GLU A 70 -11.22 29.13 -7.70
C GLU A 70 -12.40 28.93 -6.73
N ASP A 71 -13.54 28.47 -7.22
CA ASP A 71 -14.71 28.17 -6.40
C ASP A 71 -14.54 26.88 -5.58
N VAL A 72 -13.55 26.06 -5.93
CA VAL A 72 -13.05 24.96 -5.10
C VAL A 72 -12.08 25.53 -4.07
N LEU A 73 -12.54 25.62 -2.83
CA LEU A 73 -11.82 26.30 -1.75
C LEU A 73 -10.73 25.42 -1.15
N PHE A 74 -11.08 24.17 -0.84
CA PHE A 74 -10.17 23.21 -0.22
C PHE A 74 -10.61 21.78 -0.55
N VAL A 75 -9.69 20.85 -0.34
CA VAL A 75 -9.93 19.41 -0.40
C VAL A 75 -9.40 18.82 0.89
N GLN A 76 -10.16 17.96 1.57
CA GLN A 76 -9.73 17.41 2.85
C GLN A 76 -10.15 15.94 3.01
N PRO A 77 -9.20 15.03 3.31
CA PRO A 77 -9.49 13.63 3.56
C PRO A 77 -10.01 13.41 4.99
N TYR A 78 -10.90 12.43 5.14
CA TYR A 78 -11.45 11.97 6.41
C TYR A 78 -11.51 10.44 6.43
N ASP A 79 -11.30 9.86 7.61
CA ASP A 79 -11.45 8.44 7.86
C ASP A 79 -12.89 8.08 8.23
N GLU A 80 -13.21 6.78 8.17
CA GLU A 80 -14.52 6.24 8.60
C GLU A 80 -14.88 6.62 10.05
N GLY A 81 -13.91 6.83 10.96
CA GLY A 81 -14.19 7.21 12.34
C GLY A 81 -14.82 8.60 12.48
N ALA A 82 -14.53 9.52 11.56
CA ALA A 82 -15.08 10.86 11.54
C ALA A 82 -16.35 11.00 10.69
N VAL A 83 -16.76 9.95 9.95
CA VAL A 83 -17.86 10.03 8.98
C VAL A 83 -18.83 8.86 9.10
N ARG A 84 -20.13 9.18 9.10
CA ARG A 84 -21.22 8.20 9.07
C ARG A 84 -22.11 8.41 7.86
N VAL A 85 -22.44 7.36 7.12
CA VAL A 85 -23.48 7.42 6.09
C VAL A 85 -24.83 7.68 6.75
N ALA A 86 -25.51 8.76 6.36
CA ALA A 86 -26.76 9.20 6.97
C ALA A 86 -27.99 8.70 6.19
N THR A 87 -28.02 8.94 4.88
CA THR A 87 -29.12 8.50 4.00
C THR A 87 -28.61 7.78 2.76
N TRP A 88 -29.47 6.93 2.20
CA TRP A 88 -29.19 6.10 1.02
C TRP A 88 -30.18 6.44 -0.08
N VAL A 89 -29.74 6.36 -1.34
CA VAL A 89 -30.61 6.50 -2.50
C VAL A 89 -31.45 5.23 -2.62
N THR A 90 -32.77 5.39 -2.43
CA THR A 90 -33.75 4.28 -2.44
C THR A 90 -34.55 4.17 -3.74
N ASP A 91 -34.45 5.16 -4.62
CA ASP A 91 -35.13 5.15 -5.91
C ASP A 91 -34.42 4.23 -6.91
N THR A 92 -35.11 3.17 -7.36
CA THR A 92 -34.60 2.20 -8.34
C THR A 92 -34.39 2.80 -9.73
N GLY A 93 -35.02 3.94 -10.04
CA GLY A 93 -34.81 4.67 -11.30
C GLY A 93 -33.52 5.48 -11.34
N ASN A 94 -32.84 5.64 -10.20
CA ASN A 94 -31.61 6.41 -10.10
C ASN A 94 -30.38 5.54 -10.37
N ALA A 95 -29.45 5.99 -11.21
CA ALA A 95 -28.19 5.29 -11.47
C ALA A 95 -27.34 5.07 -10.19
N ARG A 96 -27.60 5.85 -9.14
CA ARG A 96 -26.96 5.75 -7.82
C ARG A 96 -27.79 4.94 -6.81
N PHE A 97 -28.78 4.16 -7.25
CA PHE A 97 -29.55 3.28 -6.37
C PHE A 97 -28.63 2.41 -5.50
N GLY A 98 -28.91 2.37 -4.19
CA GLY A 98 -28.09 1.63 -3.23
C GLY A 98 -26.78 2.32 -2.83
N GLN A 99 -26.52 3.55 -3.29
CA GLN A 99 -25.36 4.34 -2.86
C GLN A 99 -25.72 5.39 -1.81
N PRO A 100 -24.73 5.95 -1.08
CA PRO A 100 -24.97 6.98 -0.09
C PRO A 100 -25.40 8.30 -0.74
N GLU A 101 -26.42 8.91 -0.18
CA GLU A 101 -26.93 10.22 -0.61
C GLU A 101 -26.35 11.35 0.24
N THR A 102 -26.31 11.16 1.57
CA THR A 102 -25.73 12.13 2.50
C THR A 102 -24.85 11.47 3.56
N TYR A 103 -23.83 12.21 4.01
CA TYR A 103 -22.89 11.81 5.03
C TYR A 103 -22.96 12.77 6.22
N GLU A 104 -22.99 12.26 7.44
CA GLU A 104 -22.76 13.03 8.65
C GLU A 104 -21.25 13.05 8.94
N MET A 105 -20.64 14.22 8.85
CA MET A 105 -19.19 14.42 9.03
C MET A 105 -18.90 15.20 10.30
N GLN A 106 -17.89 14.76 11.04
CA GLN A 106 -17.34 15.44 12.20
C GLN A 106 -16.04 16.16 11.84
N PHE A 107 -16.07 17.50 11.83
CA PHE A 107 -14.92 18.33 11.42
C PHE A 107 -13.87 18.51 12.52
N SER A 108 -14.17 18.06 13.73
CA SER A 108 -13.44 18.38 14.96
C SER A 108 -12.56 17.25 15.48
N ALA A 109 -12.39 16.16 14.72
CA ALA A 109 -11.72 14.95 15.21
C ALA A 109 -10.25 15.24 15.59
N GLY A 110 -10.01 15.54 16.88
CA GLY A 110 -8.68 15.67 17.49
C GLY A 110 -8.11 17.08 17.64
N SER A 111 -8.75 18.13 17.12
CA SER A 111 -8.21 19.50 17.24
C SER A 111 -8.64 20.20 18.52
N GLN A 112 -7.69 20.42 19.43
CA GLN A 112 -7.90 21.19 20.67
C GLN A 112 -8.29 22.63 20.32
N GLY A 113 -9.52 23.03 20.67
CA GLY A 113 -10.02 24.40 20.47
C GLY A 113 -10.99 24.59 19.29
N PHE A 114 -11.24 23.58 18.46
CA PHE A 114 -12.30 23.63 17.45
C PHE A 114 -13.59 22.98 18.00
N PRO A 115 -14.74 23.67 17.97
CA PRO A 115 -15.98 23.12 18.49
C PRO A 115 -16.36 21.85 17.74
N SER A 116 -16.93 20.87 18.44
CA SER A 116 -17.37 19.63 17.81
C SER A 116 -18.61 19.87 16.94
N ILE A 117 -18.36 20.23 15.69
CA ILE A 117 -19.40 20.51 14.70
C ILE A 117 -19.60 19.25 13.86
N LYS A 118 -20.81 18.70 13.95
CA LYS A 118 -21.32 17.72 13.00
C LYS A 118 -22.12 18.44 11.92
N ARG A 119 -21.83 18.18 10.65
CA ARG A 119 -22.66 18.65 9.53
C ARG A 119 -23.03 17.49 8.62
N ILE A 120 -24.21 17.61 8.02
CA ILE A 120 -24.62 16.73 6.94
C ILE A 120 -24.04 17.31 5.64
N VAL A 121 -23.42 16.44 4.85
CA VAL A 121 -22.78 16.77 3.58
C VAL A 121 -23.38 15.88 2.50
N HIS A 122 -23.77 16.49 1.37
CA HIS A 122 -24.30 15.76 0.23
C HIS A 122 -23.20 14.98 -0.51
N ALA A 123 -23.53 13.79 -1.01
CA ALA A 123 -22.57 12.90 -1.68
C ALA A 123 -21.95 13.46 -2.96
N SER A 124 -22.51 14.52 -3.55
CA SER A 124 -21.84 15.22 -4.66
C SER A 124 -20.51 15.84 -4.20
N ARG A 125 -20.48 16.43 -3.00
CA ARG A 125 -19.31 17.15 -2.45
C ARG A 125 -18.23 16.21 -1.88
N VAL A 126 -18.42 14.91 -2.02
CA VAL A 126 -17.62 13.87 -1.39
C VAL A 126 -17.19 12.87 -2.45
N LEU A 127 -15.90 12.56 -2.50
CA LEU A 127 -15.44 11.32 -3.12
C LEU A 127 -15.44 10.23 -2.06
N HIS A 128 -16.23 9.19 -2.29
CA HIS A 128 -16.27 8.02 -1.44
C HIS A 128 -15.26 7.00 -1.96
N VAL A 129 -14.27 6.67 -1.14
CA VAL A 129 -13.13 5.85 -1.52
C VAL A 129 -13.21 4.56 -0.72
N ALA A 130 -13.45 3.43 -1.39
CA ALA A 130 -13.52 2.13 -0.75
C ALA A 130 -12.71 1.09 -1.55
N GLU A 131 -11.77 0.42 -0.87
CA GLU A 131 -10.91 -0.58 -1.49
C GLU A 131 -11.39 -2.01 -1.21
N HIS A 132 -11.24 -2.91 -2.17
CA HIS A 132 -11.70 -4.30 -2.09
C HIS A 132 -13.20 -4.43 -1.77
N ALA A 133 -14.00 -3.51 -2.32
CA ALA A 133 -15.45 -3.45 -2.18
C ALA A 133 -16.11 -4.46 -3.16
N LEU A 134 -16.09 -5.75 -2.79
CA LEU A 134 -16.48 -6.87 -3.68
C LEU A 134 -18.00 -7.08 -3.82
N ARG A 135 -18.79 -6.68 -2.81
CA ARG A 135 -20.24 -6.90 -2.78
C ARG A 135 -21.03 -5.63 -3.05
N ASP A 136 -20.52 -4.51 -2.57
CA ASP A 136 -21.09 -3.18 -2.70
C ASP A 136 -19.94 -2.20 -2.92
N ARG A 137 -20.19 -1.07 -3.57
CA ARG A 137 -19.20 0.00 -3.81
C ARG A 137 -18.95 0.87 -2.58
N THR A 138 -19.74 0.70 -1.51
CA THR A 138 -19.65 1.55 -0.31
C THR A 138 -18.72 1.02 0.77
N TYR A 139 -18.72 -0.29 1.04
CA TYR A 139 -17.94 -0.86 2.13
C TYR A 139 -16.88 -1.80 1.60
N GLY A 140 -15.64 -1.35 1.71
CA GLY A 140 -14.43 -2.10 1.45
C GLY A 140 -14.00 -3.00 2.62
N ARG A 141 -12.83 -3.59 2.48
CA ARG A 141 -12.16 -4.36 3.54
C ARG A 141 -10.87 -3.66 3.95
N PRO A 142 -10.68 -3.33 5.24
CA PRO A 142 -9.43 -2.70 5.70
C PRO A 142 -8.21 -3.56 5.38
N ARG A 143 -7.11 -2.93 4.94
CA ARG A 143 -5.88 -3.63 4.49
C ARG A 143 -5.27 -4.49 5.60
N LEU A 144 -5.16 -3.92 6.81
CA LEU A 144 -4.54 -4.59 7.96
C LEU A 144 -5.42 -5.66 8.59
N LYS A 145 -6.71 -5.76 8.22
CA LYS A 145 -7.64 -6.73 8.80
C LYS A 145 -7.18 -8.18 8.58
N ARG A 146 -6.50 -8.46 7.46
CA ARG A 146 -5.97 -9.80 7.14
C ARG A 146 -4.79 -10.19 8.03
N ALA A 147 -3.98 -9.21 8.44
CA ALA A 147 -2.77 -9.39 9.21
C ALA A 147 -2.99 -9.25 10.73
N LEU A 148 -4.15 -8.75 11.17
CA LEU A 148 -4.39 -8.39 12.57
C LEU A 148 -4.19 -9.56 13.54
N ASN A 149 -4.70 -10.75 13.23
CA ASN A 149 -4.52 -11.93 14.08
C ASN A 149 -3.05 -12.33 14.16
N LEU A 150 -2.33 -12.25 13.03
CA LEU A 150 -0.90 -12.54 12.98
C LEU A 150 -0.10 -11.56 13.85
N LEU A 151 -0.50 -10.27 13.90
CA LEU A 151 0.13 -9.26 14.78
C LEU A 151 -0.07 -9.61 16.25
N HIS A 152 -1.28 -10.00 16.63
CA HIS A 152 -1.56 -10.43 18.01
C HIS A 152 -0.80 -11.69 18.39
N ASP A 153 -0.70 -12.67 17.50
CA ASP A 153 0.02 -13.91 17.78
C ASP A 153 1.53 -13.67 17.85
N LEU A 154 2.09 -12.82 16.98
CA LEU A 154 3.48 -12.37 17.09
C LEU A 154 3.74 -11.67 18.43
N GLN A 155 2.86 -10.77 18.86
CA GLN A 155 2.98 -10.09 20.15
C GLN A 155 3.00 -11.07 21.33
N LYS A 156 2.13 -12.10 21.32
CA LYS A 156 2.12 -13.15 22.34
C LYS A 156 3.43 -13.93 22.36
N ILE A 157 3.97 -14.27 21.19
CA ILE A 157 5.23 -15.01 21.08
C ILE A 157 6.40 -14.18 21.59
N THR A 158 6.48 -12.91 21.18
CA THR A 158 7.51 -11.98 21.67
C THR A 158 7.43 -11.84 23.19
N ALA A 159 6.24 -11.70 23.76
CA ALA A 159 6.06 -11.65 25.21
C ALA A 159 6.48 -12.97 25.91
N SER A 160 6.09 -14.13 25.36
CA SER A 160 6.42 -15.44 25.92
C SER A 160 7.91 -15.79 25.83
N THR A 161 8.65 -15.15 24.91
CA THR A 161 10.08 -15.41 24.72
C THR A 161 10.87 -14.98 25.95
N GLY A 162 10.55 -13.84 26.57
CA GLY A 162 11.23 -13.37 27.77
C GLY A 162 11.05 -14.33 28.95
N GLU A 163 9.82 -14.80 29.15
CA GLU A 163 9.50 -15.79 30.20
C GLU A 163 10.14 -17.14 29.93
N SER A 164 10.07 -17.63 28.69
CA SER A 164 10.69 -18.90 28.27
C SER A 164 12.21 -18.86 28.40
N TYR A 165 12.82 -17.71 28.13
CA TYR A 165 14.26 -17.49 28.33
C TYR A 165 14.59 -17.56 29.82
N TRP A 166 13.85 -16.85 30.67
CA TRP A 166 14.04 -16.87 32.12
C TRP A 166 13.91 -18.29 32.70
N GLN A 167 12.84 -19.01 32.36
CA GLN A 167 12.61 -20.38 32.84
C GLN A 167 13.68 -21.39 32.36
N ARG A 168 14.38 -21.10 31.26
CA ARG A 168 15.47 -21.96 30.75
C ARG A 168 16.83 -21.60 31.32
N VAL A 169 17.12 -20.30 31.50
CA VAL A 169 18.38 -19.82 32.07
C VAL A 169 18.46 -20.05 33.56
N VAL A 170 17.32 -20.05 34.26
CA VAL A 170 17.22 -20.46 35.66
C VAL A 170 16.95 -21.96 35.70
N PRO A 171 17.97 -22.81 35.92
CA PRO A 171 17.79 -24.26 35.91
C PRO A 171 16.92 -24.69 37.10
N ILE A 172 16.15 -25.75 36.90
CA ILE A 172 15.44 -26.40 38.00
C ILE A 172 16.46 -27.16 38.83
N LEU A 173 16.50 -26.87 40.12
CA LEU A 173 17.38 -27.56 41.06
C LEU A 173 16.66 -28.78 41.63
N GLN A 174 17.18 -29.96 41.31
CA GLN A 174 16.71 -31.21 41.90
C GLN A 174 17.65 -31.59 43.05
N ALA A 175 17.12 -31.61 44.27
CA ALA A 175 17.80 -32.15 45.44
C ALA A 175 17.38 -33.61 45.65
N THR A 176 18.35 -34.52 45.59
CA THR A 176 18.15 -35.94 45.93
C THR A 176 18.86 -36.24 47.23
N VAL A 177 18.14 -36.84 48.18
CA VAL A 177 18.66 -37.28 49.47
C VAL A 177 19.06 -38.74 49.36
N ASP A 178 20.24 -39.08 49.89
CA ASP A 178 20.68 -40.47 49.99
C ASP A 178 19.72 -41.28 50.89
N PRO A 179 19.19 -42.44 50.44
CA PRO A 179 18.31 -43.29 51.25
C PRO A 179 18.91 -43.75 52.59
N ALA A 180 20.23 -43.70 52.76
CA ALA A 180 20.93 -44.06 53.99
C ALA A 180 20.91 -42.95 55.07
N VAL A 181 20.36 -41.77 54.77
CA VAL A 181 20.32 -40.63 55.69
C VAL A 181 18.88 -40.39 56.17
N ASP A 182 18.65 -40.58 57.47
CA ASP A 182 17.38 -40.19 58.11
C ASP A 182 17.32 -38.67 58.29
N ILE A 183 16.50 -38.01 57.48
CA ILE A 183 16.26 -36.57 57.59
C ILE A 183 15.00 -36.31 58.42
N THR A 184 15.19 -35.58 59.53
CA THR A 184 14.09 -35.08 60.38
C THR A 184 13.29 -33.97 59.68
N ASP A 185 12.04 -33.76 60.08
CA ASP A 185 11.18 -32.75 59.44
C ASP A 185 11.77 -31.33 59.53
N ALA A 186 12.45 -30.98 60.63
CA ALA A 186 13.13 -29.69 60.78
C ALA A 186 14.28 -29.49 59.77
N GLN A 187 15.03 -30.55 59.46
CA GLN A 187 16.10 -30.51 58.44
C GLN A 187 15.55 -30.42 57.01
N ARG A 188 14.33 -30.94 56.76
CA ARG A 188 13.65 -30.75 55.47
C ARG A 188 13.20 -29.30 55.27
N ASP A 189 12.77 -28.63 56.33
CA ASP A 189 12.36 -27.24 56.25
C ASP A 189 13.56 -26.31 56.06
N GLU A 190 14.68 -26.55 56.74
CA GLU A 190 15.94 -25.81 56.50
C GLU A 190 16.46 -26.02 55.06
N LEU A 191 16.34 -27.24 54.53
CA LEU A 191 16.66 -27.54 53.13
C LEU A 191 15.76 -26.76 52.15
N ARG A 192 14.45 -26.67 52.46
CA ARG A 192 13.48 -25.93 51.66
C ARG A 192 13.80 -24.44 51.62
N ASP A 193 14.12 -23.86 52.77
CA ASP A 193 14.47 -22.45 52.90
C ASP A 193 15.79 -22.15 52.18
N ALA A 194 16.80 -23.00 52.33
CA ALA A 194 18.08 -22.87 51.63
C ALA A 194 17.94 -22.99 50.10
N MET A 195 17.06 -23.87 49.61
CA MET A 195 16.72 -23.97 48.18
C MET A 195 15.92 -22.75 47.69
N GLY A 196 15.07 -22.19 48.55
CA GLY A 196 14.37 -20.92 48.35
C GLY A 196 15.34 -19.76 48.19
N ASP A 197 16.33 -19.63 49.08
CA ASP A 197 17.41 -18.64 49.02
C ASP A 197 18.27 -18.82 47.75
N MET A 198 18.51 -20.06 47.32
CA MET A 198 19.25 -20.33 46.09
C MET A 198 18.52 -19.79 44.84
N THR A 199 17.19 -19.83 44.86
CA THR A 199 16.34 -19.39 43.75
C THR A 199 16.04 -17.89 43.78
N HIS A 200 15.76 -17.32 44.96
CA HIS A 200 15.33 -15.92 45.12
C HIS A 200 16.49 -14.96 45.39
N ASP A 201 17.50 -15.37 46.15
CA ASP A 201 18.68 -14.55 46.52
C ASP A 201 19.89 -14.83 45.60
N LEU A 202 19.73 -15.65 44.56
CA LEU A 202 20.80 -16.05 43.63
C LEU A 202 22.05 -16.64 44.33
N ARG A 203 21.88 -17.26 45.50
CA ARG A 203 23.00 -17.90 46.21
C ARG A 203 23.54 -19.06 45.37
N ARG A 204 24.85 -19.08 45.13
CA ARG A 204 25.51 -20.04 44.22
C ARG A 204 26.15 -21.25 44.90
N GLN A 205 26.07 -21.32 46.23
CA GLN A 205 26.74 -22.33 47.04
C GLN A 205 25.73 -22.93 48.02
N PHE A 206 25.65 -24.25 48.04
CA PHE A 206 24.83 -25.01 48.98
C PHE A 206 25.70 -26.11 49.58
N LEU A 207 25.70 -26.23 50.91
CA LEU A 207 26.49 -27.23 51.63
C LEU A 207 25.52 -28.09 52.45
N GLY A 208 25.23 -29.30 51.96
CA GLY A 208 24.36 -30.26 52.65
C GLY A 208 24.98 -31.65 52.69
N GLN A 209 24.99 -32.28 53.85
CA GLN A 209 25.52 -33.63 54.03
C GLN A 209 24.55 -34.67 53.44
N GLY A 210 25.02 -35.52 52.51
CA GLY A 210 24.19 -36.55 51.88
C GLY A 210 23.17 -36.05 50.85
N ILE A 211 23.30 -34.80 50.40
CA ILE A 211 22.42 -34.18 49.40
C ILE A 211 23.16 -34.01 48.08
N GLN A 212 22.61 -34.57 47.00
CA GLN A 212 23.10 -34.34 45.65
C GLN A 212 22.20 -33.33 44.95
N LEU A 213 22.79 -32.21 44.51
CA LEU A 213 22.12 -31.24 43.66
C LEU A 213 22.40 -31.56 42.20
N LYS A 214 21.35 -31.79 41.43
CA LYS A 214 21.40 -31.90 39.98
C LYS A 214 20.63 -30.75 39.36
N THR A 215 21.26 -30.04 38.43
CA THR A 215 20.55 -29.08 37.59
C THR A 215 19.80 -29.83 36.49
N MET A 216 18.53 -29.53 36.36
CA MET A 216 17.68 -29.98 35.27
C MET A 216 17.36 -28.76 34.40
N GLY A 217 17.84 -28.77 33.17
CA GLY A 217 17.66 -27.68 32.21
C GLY A 217 18.13 -28.09 30.82
N ALA A 218 17.60 -27.44 29.79
CA ALA A 218 18.03 -27.65 28.41
C ALA A 218 19.24 -26.76 28.09
N ASP A 219 20.29 -27.31 27.47
CA ASP A 219 21.55 -26.62 27.16
C ASP A 219 21.44 -25.50 26.11
N SER A 220 20.28 -25.35 25.44
CA SER A 220 20.05 -24.31 24.45
C SER A 220 18.91 -23.37 24.85
N GLY A 221 19.23 -22.08 24.93
CA GLY A 221 18.24 -21.01 25.08
C GLY A 221 17.16 -21.11 23.99
N PRO A 222 15.92 -20.67 24.27
CA PRO A 222 14.87 -20.67 23.26
C PRO A 222 15.29 -19.75 22.11
N ASN A 223 15.38 -20.29 20.91
CA ASN A 223 15.63 -19.52 19.70
C ASN A 223 14.30 -19.30 18.97
N PRO A 224 13.61 -18.16 19.16
CA PRO A 224 12.34 -17.89 18.52
C PRO A 224 12.50 -17.52 17.04
N SER A 225 13.71 -17.39 16.50
CA SER A 225 13.93 -16.85 15.15
C SER A 225 13.17 -17.61 14.09
N GLN A 226 13.12 -18.95 14.15
CA GLN A 226 12.35 -19.75 13.18
C GLN A 226 10.84 -19.45 13.23
N VAL A 227 10.31 -19.20 14.42
CA VAL A 227 8.90 -18.86 14.61
C VAL A 227 8.64 -17.44 14.08
N VAL A 228 9.49 -16.48 14.42
CA VAL A 228 9.39 -15.09 13.93
C VAL A 228 9.47 -15.04 12.40
N GLU A 229 10.39 -15.79 11.80
CA GLU A 229 10.58 -15.89 10.35
C GLU A 229 9.34 -16.48 9.63
N MET A 230 8.65 -17.42 10.27
CA MET A 230 7.36 -17.94 9.79
C MET A 230 6.31 -16.84 9.78
N PHE A 231 6.18 -16.04 10.86
CA PHE A 231 5.23 -14.93 10.91
C PHE A 231 5.54 -13.86 9.86
N PHE A 232 6.81 -13.50 9.65
CA PHE A 232 7.19 -12.58 8.57
C PHE A 232 6.77 -13.09 7.18
N SER A 233 6.88 -14.40 6.95
CA SER A 233 6.43 -15.02 5.70
C SER A 233 4.90 -14.96 5.56
N LEU A 234 4.16 -15.19 6.64
CA LEU A 234 2.70 -15.07 6.67
C LEU A 234 2.24 -13.61 6.48
N PHE A 235 2.97 -12.63 7.03
CA PHE A 235 2.69 -11.21 6.81
C PHE A 235 2.88 -10.82 5.36
N ALA A 236 4.01 -11.18 4.76
CA ALA A 236 4.29 -10.95 3.36
C ALA A 236 3.19 -11.57 2.46
N ALA A 237 2.77 -12.80 2.77
CA ALA A 237 1.67 -13.45 2.06
C ALA A 237 0.32 -12.73 2.24
N SER A 238 0.06 -12.16 3.43
CA SER A 238 -1.20 -11.45 3.72
C SER A 238 -1.34 -10.12 2.97
N THR A 239 -0.22 -9.43 2.72
CA THR A 239 -0.17 -8.14 2.03
C THR A 239 0.08 -8.28 0.52
N GLY A 240 0.61 -9.42 0.07
CA GLY A 240 1.08 -9.61 -1.30
C GLY A 240 2.43 -8.94 -1.58
N ILE A 241 3.07 -8.35 -0.56
CA ILE A 241 4.35 -7.66 -0.69
C ILE A 241 5.48 -8.65 -0.43
N PRO A 242 6.49 -8.75 -1.31
CA PRO A 242 7.66 -9.59 -1.08
C PRO A 242 8.33 -9.31 0.26
N LYS A 243 8.67 -10.36 1.01
CA LYS A 243 9.21 -10.26 2.37
C LYS A 243 10.42 -9.32 2.49
N ARG A 244 11.35 -9.40 1.52
CA ARG A 244 12.55 -8.56 1.48
C ARG A 244 12.24 -7.07 1.34
N ILE A 245 11.18 -6.73 0.60
CA ILE A 245 10.73 -5.34 0.43
C ILE A 245 9.98 -4.88 1.68
N LEU A 246 9.16 -5.75 2.28
CA LEU A 246 8.33 -5.40 3.43
C LEU A 246 9.14 -5.16 4.71
N PHE A 247 10.14 -6.00 4.99
CA PHE A 247 10.94 -5.93 6.22
C PHE A 247 12.34 -5.34 6.01
N GLY A 248 12.75 -5.12 4.75
CA GLY A 248 14.11 -4.74 4.38
C GLY A 248 15.08 -5.93 4.38
N SER A 249 16.14 -5.83 3.59
CA SER A 249 17.32 -6.69 3.70
C SER A 249 18.39 -5.96 4.51
N GLU A 250 18.81 -6.51 5.66
CA GLU A 250 19.91 -5.93 6.46
C GLU A 250 21.26 -5.92 5.72
N ALA A 251 21.40 -6.73 4.65
CA ALA A 251 22.66 -6.97 3.97
C ALA A 251 23.00 -6.02 2.81
N GLY A 252 22.18 -5.02 2.50
CA GLY A 252 22.47 -4.07 1.40
C GLY A 252 22.48 -4.68 0.00
N ASP A 253 22.19 -5.97 -0.13
CA ASP A 253 21.90 -6.60 -1.42
C ASP A 253 20.62 -5.97 -1.96
N LEU A 254 20.75 -5.34 -3.14
CA LEU A 254 19.65 -4.93 -4.00
C LEU A 254 18.59 -6.04 -3.94
N ALA A 255 17.35 -5.67 -3.60
CA ALA A 255 16.23 -6.60 -3.75
C ALA A 255 16.36 -7.25 -5.14
N SER A 256 16.20 -8.58 -5.22
CA SER A 256 16.29 -9.28 -6.50
C SER A 256 15.41 -8.53 -7.50
N SER A 257 15.91 -8.27 -8.71
CA SER A 257 15.17 -7.53 -9.76
C SER A 257 13.77 -8.10 -9.97
N THR A 258 13.58 -9.41 -9.74
CA THR A 258 12.28 -10.09 -9.76
C THR A 258 11.35 -9.66 -8.61
N ASP A 259 11.84 -9.57 -7.38
CA ASP A 259 11.04 -9.12 -6.22
C ASP A 259 10.57 -7.67 -6.41
N GLN A 260 11.46 -6.80 -6.90
CA GLN A 260 11.15 -5.41 -7.22
C GLN A 260 10.13 -5.32 -8.36
N ALA A 261 10.28 -6.12 -9.42
CA ALA A 261 9.34 -6.15 -10.53
C ALA A 261 7.94 -6.59 -10.11
N ASN A 262 7.82 -7.62 -9.27
CA ASN A 262 6.53 -8.07 -8.75
C ASN A 262 5.86 -6.98 -7.90
N TYR A 263 6.64 -6.29 -7.05
CA TYR A 263 6.13 -5.21 -6.21
C TYR A 263 5.69 -4.00 -7.04
N PHE A 264 6.46 -3.59 -8.05
CA PHE A 264 6.09 -2.51 -8.96
C PHE A 264 4.90 -2.87 -9.84
N GLY A 265 4.81 -4.13 -10.30
CA GLY A 265 3.62 -4.64 -10.99
C GLY A 265 2.36 -4.50 -10.14
N MET A 266 2.42 -4.89 -8.86
CA MET A 266 1.30 -4.71 -7.91
C MET A 266 0.95 -3.23 -7.70
N ILE A 267 1.95 -2.33 -7.64
CA ILE A 267 1.68 -0.88 -7.53
C ILE A 267 1.03 -0.35 -8.81
N ASN A 268 1.50 -0.76 -9.98
CA ASN A 268 0.96 -0.32 -11.26
C ASN A 268 -0.48 -0.79 -11.44
N GLU A 269 -0.76 -2.07 -11.15
CA GLU A 269 -2.12 -2.61 -11.15
C GLU A 269 -3.04 -1.76 -10.26
N ARG A 270 -2.55 -1.36 -9.09
CA ARG A 270 -3.27 -0.50 -8.15
C ARG A 270 -3.42 0.95 -8.63
N GLN A 271 -2.44 1.49 -9.35
CA GLN A 271 -2.53 2.81 -9.97
C GLN A 271 -3.65 2.82 -11.02
N GLU A 272 -3.66 1.85 -11.92
CA GLU A 272 -4.61 1.77 -13.05
C GLU A 272 -6.02 1.34 -12.61
N HIS A 273 -6.15 0.33 -11.76
CA HIS A 273 -7.47 -0.26 -11.43
C HIS A 273 -8.15 0.36 -10.21
N TYR A 274 -7.42 1.14 -9.41
CA TYR A 274 -7.96 1.70 -8.17
C TYR A 274 -7.71 3.21 -8.06
N ALA A 275 -6.46 3.65 -8.00
CA ALA A 275 -6.16 5.06 -7.73
C ALA A 275 -6.66 6.00 -8.84
N GLU A 276 -6.43 5.62 -10.09
CA GLU A 276 -6.91 6.36 -11.25
C GLU A 276 -8.44 6.44 -11.31
N PRO A 277 -9.20 5.33 -11.35
CA PRO A 277 -10.65 5.40 -11.51
C PRO A 277 -11.35 5.97 -10.28
N VAL A 278 -10.95 5.59 -9.06
CA VAL A 278 -11.69 5.94 -7.83
C VAL A 278 -11.37 7.34 -7.32
N LEU A 279 -10.16 7.85 -7.54
CA LEU A 279 -9.73 9.16 -7.05
C LEU A 279 -9.52 10.15 -8.18
N VAL A 280 -8.61 9.86 -9.11
CA VAL A 280 -8.19 10.85 -10.12
C VAL A 280 -9.31 11.16 -11.11
N ARG A 281 -9.89 10.13 -11.73
CA ARG A 281 -10.96 10.30 -12.72
C ARG A 281 -12.24 10.81 -12.08
N GLU A 282 -12.69 10.19 -11.00
CA GLU A 282 -13.87 10.67 -10.26
C GLU A 282 -13.75 12.12 -9.79
N PHE A 283 -12.55 12.60 -9.42
CA PHE A 283 -12.32 14.00 -9.11
C PHE A 283 -12.44 14.89 -10.36
N ILE A 284 -11.71 14.56 -11.42
CA ILE A 284 -11.69 15.35 -12.67
C ILE A 284 -13.08 15.42 -13.29
N ASP A 285 -13.78 14.28 -13.41
CA ASP A 285 -15.12 14.20 -13.97
C ASP A 285 -16.13 15.06 -13.18
N ARG A 286 -15.99 15.12 -11.85
CA ARG A 286 -16.81 16.02 -11.02
C ARG A 286 -16.48 17.49 -11.25
N MET A 287 -15.20 17.83 -11.37
CA MET A 287 -14.80 19.20 -11.66
C MET A 287 -15.33 19.65 -13.03
N LEU A 288 -15.32 18.76 -14.03
CA LEU A 288 -15.89 19.00 -15.35
C LEU A 288 -17.42 19.12 -15.30
N ALA A 289 -18.10 18.25 -14.55
CA ALA A 289 -19.54 18.28 -14.36
C ALA A 289 -20.01 19.57 -13.65
N TRP A 290 -19.21 20.10 -12.73
CA TRP A 290 -19.49 21.37 -12.06
C TRP A 290 -19.06 22.59 -12.86
N HIS A 291 -18.42 22.44 -14.02
CA HIS A 291 -17.81 23.53 -14.79
C HIS A 291 -16.66 24.25 -14.04
N ALA A 292 -16.09 23.60 -13.01
CA ALA A 292 -14.94 24.11 -12.29
C ALA A 292 -13.66 24.03 -13.14
N LEU A 293 -13.59 23.09 -14.08
CA LEU A 293 -12.54 23.01 -15.10
C LEU A 293 -13.14 23.25 -16.49
N PRO A 294 -12.39 23.89 -17.41
CA PRO A 294 -12.80 23.98 -18.80
C PRO A 294 -12.84 22.58 -19.42
N ARG A 295 -13.73 22.37 -20.40
CA ARG A 295 -13.82 21.06 -21.06
C ARG A 295 -12.58 20.82 -21.94
N PRO A 296 -12.08 19.57 -22.02
CA PRO A 296 -11.07 19.19 -23.00
C PRO A 296 -11.53 19.53 -24.42
N GLU A 297 -10.62 20.00 -25.28
CA GLU A 297 -10.94 20.36 -26.66
C GLU A 297 -11.32 19.14 -27.50
N THR A 298 -10.70 17.99 -27.21
CA THR A 298 -10.99 16.71 -27.87
C THR A 298 -12.18 15.98 -27.26
N GLY A 299 -12.69 16.46 -26.12
CA GLY A 299 -13.78 15.83 -25.37
C GLY A 299 -13.34 14.69 -24.44
N ALA A 300 -12.06 14.28 -24.48
CA ALA A 300 -11.51 13.22 -23.64
C ALA A 300 -10.12 13.60 -23.08
N TYR A 301 -9.80 13.04 -21.91
CA TYR A 301 -8.49 13.19 -21.27
C TYR A 301 -7.92 11.82 -20.90
N ILE A 302 -6.61 11.75 -20.87
CA ILE A 302 -5.83 10.57 -20.49
C ILE A 302 -5.09 10.84 -19.18
N VAL A 303 -4.95 9.79 -18.37
CA VAL A 303 -4.15 9.79 -17.15
C VAL A 303 -2.95 8.91 -17.43
N GLN A 304 -1.75 9.47 -17.34
CA GLN A 304 -0.51 8.75 -17.62
C GLN A 304 0.30 8.65 -16.34
N TRP A 305 0.50 7.41 -15.86
CA TRP A 305 1.37 7.16 -14.72
C TRP A 305 2.81 7.00 -15.19
N PRO A 306 3.78 7.71 -14.57
CA PRO A 306 5.19 7.50 -14.86
C PRO A 306 5.62 6.06 -14.57
N THR A 307 6.52 5.54 -15.39
CA THR A 307 7.02 4.18 -15.23
C THR A 307 7.74 4.02 -13.89
N LEU A 308 7.32 3.04 -13.10
CA LEU A 308 7.97 2.73 -11.81
C LEU A 308 9.34 2.05 -12.00
N PHE A 309 9.56 1.47 -13.18
CA PHE A 309 10.81 0.83 -13.56
C PHE A 309 11.78 1.86 -14.11
N GLU A 310 12.56 2.46 -13.22
CA GLU A 310 13.75 3.20 -13.63
C GLU A 310 14.89 2.19 -13.81
N LEU A 311 15.35 2.01 -15.05
CA LEU A 311 16.56 1.26 -15.33
C LEU A 311 17.74 1.99 -14.68
N THR A 312 18.64 1.25 -14.04
CA THR A 312 19.90 1.85 -13.61
C THR A 312 20.73 2.28 -14.83
N GLU A 313 21.62 3.26 -14.69
CA GLU A 313 22.50 3.71 -15.79
C GLU A 313 23.24 2.54 -16.47
N LEU A 314 23.60 1.52 -15.69
CA LEU A 314 24.26 0.32 -16.19
C LEU A 314 23.31 -0.57 -17.00
N GLU A 315 22.09 -0.81 -16.52
CA GLU A 315 21.08 -1.58 -17.26
C GLU A 315 20.62 -0.85 -18.53
N GLN A 316 20.53 0.47 -18.49
CA GLN A 316 20.22 1.31 -19.65
C GLN A 316 21.36 1.25 -20.68
N ALA A 317 22.62 1.33 -20.24
CA ALA A 317 23.77 1.15 -21.11
C ALA A 317 23.81 -0.25 -21.75
N ASP A 318 23.55 -1.30 -20.96
CA ASP A 318 23.48 -2.68 -21.46
C ASP A 318 22.30 -2.90 -22.43
N ALA A 319 21.14 -2.32 -22.15
CA ALA A 319 19.99 -2.35 -23.04
C ALA A 319 20.29 -1.63 -24.35
N ASN A 320 20.89 -0.43 -24.29
CA ASN A 320 21.31 0.33 -25.46
C ASN A 320 22.38 -0.41 -26.26
N LEU A 321 23.33 -1.08 -25.60
CA LEU A 321 24.33 -1.92 -26.26
C LEU A 321 23.70 -3.13 -26.97
N LYS A 322 22.75 -3.84 -26.34
CA LYS A 322 22.02 -4.95 -26.96
C LYS A 322 21.17 -4.48 -28.15
N ARG A 323 20.52 -3.33 -28.04
CA ARG A 323 19.75 -2.72 -29.14
C ARG A 323 20.66 -2.31 -30.29
N ALA A 324 21.81 -1.70 -30.01
CA ALA A 324 22.82 -1.36 -31.02
C ALA A 324 23.41 -2.60 -31.71
N GLN A 325 23.71 -3.66 -30.95
CA GLN A 325 24.14 -4.95 -31.52
C GLN A 325 23.06 -5.57 -32.40
N THR A 326 21.79 -5.50 -31.98
CA THR A 326 20.65 -5.98 -32.75
C THR A 326 20.51 -5.19 -34.06
N ALA A 327 20.60 -3.86 -34.01
CA ALA A 327 20.61 -3.00 -35.20
C ALA A 327 21.76 -3.34 -36.15
N ALA A 328 22.97 -3.54 -35.62
CA ALA A 328 24.13 -3.94 -36.42
C ALA A 328 23.93 -5.32 -37.08
N SER A 329 23.30 -6.27 -36.39
CA SER A 329 23.00 -7.61 -36.93
C SER A 329 21.88 -7.62 -37.97
N LEU A 330 20.90 -6.72 -37.85
CA LEU A 330 19.78 -6.59 -38.77
C LEU A 330 20.10 -5.76 -40.02
N THR A 331 21.24 -5.06 -40.02
CA THR A 331 21.72 -4.32 -41.19
C THR A 331 22.42 -5.29 -42.15
N PRO A 332 21.87 -5.57 -43.36
CA PRO A 332 22.57 -6.39 -44.35
C PRO A 332 23.90 -5.73 -44.72
N MET A 333 24.92 -6.53 -45.06
CA MET A 333 26.28 -6.07 -45.40
C MET A 333 26.26 -4.89 -46.39
N GLY A 334 26.28 -3.65 -45.88
CA GLY A 334 26.29 -2.40 -46.67
C GLY A 334 25.19 -1.36 -46.36
N GLY A 335 24.25 -1.61 -45.45
CA GLY A 335 23.29 -0.59 -44.98
C GLY A 335 23.86 0.31 -43.86
N ASP A 336 23.28 1.49 -43.64
CA ASP A 336 23.61 2.38 -42.51
C ASP A 336 22.78 1.98 -41.28
N PRO A 337 23.40 1.50 -40.18
CA PRO A 337 22.70 1.07 -38.97
C PRO A 337 21.88 2.19 -38.30
N THR A 338 22.22 3.46 -38.56
CA THR A 338 21.53 4.62 -38.00
C THR A 338 20.11 4.79 -38.53
N GLN A 339 19.75 4.15 -39.65
CA GLN A 339 18.39 4.21 -40.21
C GLN A 339 17.38 3.31 -39.47
N LEU A 340 17.87 2.36 -38.66
CA LEU A 340 17.04 1.43 -37.89
C LEU A 340 16.92 1.84 -36.42
N VAL A 341 17.59 2.92 -36.03
CA VAL A 341 17.73 3.37 -34.65
C VAL A 341 17.24 4.81 -34.51
N GLU A 342 16.33 5.06 -33.59
CA GLU A 342 16.00 6.39 -33.11
C GLU A 342 16.79 6.66 -31.82
N ILE A 343 17.50 7.78 -31.79
CA ILE A 343 18.24 8.24 -30.62
C ILE A 343 17.45 9.39 -30.02
N THR A 344 16.85 9.16 -28.86
CA THR A 344 16.12 10.18 -28.09
C THR A 344 17.06 11.24 -27.52
N ASP A 345 16.55 12.42 -27.15
CA ASP A 345 17.34 13.53 -26.58
C ASP A 345 18.12 13.13 -25.30
N GLU A 346 17.66 12.07 -24.63
CA GLU A 346 18.29 11.43 -23.47
C GLU A 346 19.36 10.38 -23.82
N ARG A 347 19.73 10.27 -25.11
CA ARG A 347 20.69 9.29 -25.68
C ARG A 347 20.27 7.82 -25.63
N ASP A 348 18.99 7.56 -25.39
CA ASP A 348 18.45 6.20 -25.50
C ASP A 348 18.29 5.77 -26.95
N VAL A 349 18.63 4.51 -27.21
CA VAL A 349 18.64 3.87 -28.53
C VAL A 349 17.40 3.02 -28.65
N TRP A 350 16.51 3.31 -29.59
CA TRP A 350 15.29 2.53 -29.86
C TRP A 350 15.28 2.00 -31.29
N LEU A 351 14.77 0.78 -31.49
CA LEU A 351 14.64 0.21 -32.83
C LEU A 351 13.34 0.71 -33.47
N VAL A 352 13.42 1.32 -34.65
CA VAL A 352 12.25 1.84 -35.35
C VAL A 352 11.51 0.69 -36.05
N PRO A 353 10.19 0.49 -35.84
CA PRO A 353 9.43 -0.46 -36.64
C PRO A 353 9.42 -0.02 -38.11
N LYS A 354 9.58 -0.98 -39.03
CA LYS A 354 9.60 -0.73 -40.47
C LYS A 354 8.29 -0.05 -40.90
N LYS A 355 8.32 1.24 -41.23
CA LYS A 355 7.20 1.89 -41.92
C LYS A 355 7.02 1.22 -43.28
N ALA A 356 5.79 0.80 -43.60
CA ALA A 356 5.44 0.39 -44.96
C ALA A 356 5.75 1.56 -45.91
N ALA A 357 6.36 1.25 -47.06
CA ALA A 357 6.74 2.25 -48.03
C ALA A 357 5.47 2.94 -48.60
N PRO A 358 5.53 4.23 -49.01
CA PRO A 358 4.37 4.91 -49.57
C PRO A 358 3.98 4.22 -50.90
N GLY A 359 2.92 3.42 -50.88
CA GLY A 359 2.38 2.75 -52.08
C GLY A 359 2.13 1.24 -51.96
N GLU A 360 2.50 0.58 -50.85
CA GLU A 360 2.00 -0.77 -50.56
C GLU A 360 0.65 -0.67 -49.82
N PRO A 361 -0.39 -1.39 -50.25
CA PRO A 361 -1.67 -1.37 -49.55
C PRO A 361 -1.48 -1.89 -48.14
N ASP A 362 -2.08 -1.21 -47.15
CA ASP A 362 -2.14 -1.69 -45.78
C ASP A 362 -2.55 -3.16 -45.78
N GLU A 363 -1.75 -4.00 -45.13
CA GLU A 363 -2.02 -5.41 -45.00
C GLU A 363 -3.34 -5.54 -44.23
N VAL A 364 -4.43 -5.73 -44.98
CA VAL A 364 -5.76 -5.97 -44.43
C VAL A 364 -5.65 -7.24 -43.62
N LEU A 365 -5.61 -7.09 -42.29
CA LEU A 365 -5.78 -8.18 -41.35
C LEU A 365 -6.98 -9.02 -41.83
N PRO A 366 -6.83 -10.34 -42.03
CA PRO A 366 -7.95 -11.16 -42.47
C PRO A 366 -9.08 -11.01 -41.44
N PRO A 367 -10.35 -10.86 -41.88
CA PRO A 367 -11.46 -10.67 -40.97
C PRO A 367 -11.55 -11.85 -40.01
N GLU A 368 -11.81 -11.54 -38.73
CA GLU A 368 -12.01 -12.54 -37.68
C GLU A 368 -12.97 -13.64 -38.17
N PRO A 369 -12.68 -14.92 -37.90
CA PRO A 369 -13.58 -16.00 -38.30
C PRO A 369 -14.92 -15.77 -37.61
N VAL A 370 -15.94 -15.54 -38.43
CA VAL A 370 -17.34 -15.50 -38.00
C VAL A 370 -17.69 -16.89 -37.50
N ASP A 371 -17.87 -17.03 -36.19
CA ASP A 371 -18.50 -18.21 -35.62
C ASP A 371 -19.92 -18.32 -36.18
N THR A 372 -20.09 -19.21 -37.15
CA THR A 372 -21.40 -19.63 -37.64
C THR A 372 -21.61 -21.12 -37.36
N GLN A 373 -22.48 -21.33 -36.36
CA GLN A 373 -23.21 -22.53 -35.90
C GLN A 373 -22.49 -23.55 -35.01
#